data_AF-A0A127M9K3-F1
#
_entry.id   AF-A0A127M9K3-F1
#
_cell.length_a   1.000
_cell.length_b   1.000
_cell.length_c   1.000
_cell.angle_alpha   90.00
_cell.angle_beta   90.00
_cell.angle_gamma   90.00
#
_symmetry.space_group_name_H-M   'P 1'
#
loop_
_entity.id
_entity.type
_entity.pdbx_description
1 polymer ?
#
loop_
_entity_poly.entity_id
_entity_poly.type
_entity_poly.pdbx_seq_one_letter_code
_entity_poly.pdbx_strand_id
1 'polypeptide(L)'
;MNNFGKIFMLAFWLSFAINFFFPLLGEYSLWLQWGGLAIVVAHLIECIIFRKQIHASYTAPVEGYAIVMLFGALRTGEWMRKKA
;
A
#
# COMPACT_ATOMS: atom_id res chain seq x y z
N MET A 1 10.17 -1.21 10.82
CA MET A 1 8.86 -1.90 10.97
C MET A 1 9.07 -3.26 11.60
N ASN A 2 8.37 -3.54 12.69
CA ASN A 2 8.41 -4.85 13.37
C ASN A 2 7.75 -5.92 12.47
N ASN A 3 8.16 -7.18 12.58
CA ASN A 3 7.68 -8.27 11.72
C ASN A 3 6.14 -8.38 11.69
N PHE A 4 5.47 -8.05 12.79
CA PHE A 4 4.01 -8.06 12.91
C PHE A 4 3.29 -7.14 11.90
N GLY A 5 3.77 -5.89 11.73
CA GLY A 5 3.13 -4.93 10.81
C GLY A 5 3.26 -5.34 9.35
N LYS A 6 4.40 -5.96 8.98
CA LYS A 6 4.60 -6.54 7.64
C LYS A 6 3.63 -7.67 7.39
N ILE A 7 3.48 -8.58 8.35
CA ILE A 7 2.58 -9.74 8.24
C ILE A 7 1.14 -9.28 8.10
N PHE A 8 0.70 -8.33 8.93
CA PHE A 8 -0.66 -7.80 8.87
C PHE A 8 -0.97 -7.16 7.51
N MET A 9 -0.05 -6.35 6.98
CA MET A 9 -0.21 -5.71 5.67
C MET A 9 -0.30 -6.73 4.54
N LEU A 10 0.55 -7.76 4.56
CA LEU A 10 0.50 -8.85 3.58
C LEU A 10 -0.79 -9.67 3.69
N ALA A 11 -1.25 -9.94 4.91
CA ALA A 11 -2.52 -10.62 5.15
C ALA A 11 -3.72 -9.80 4.65
N PHE A 12 -3.66 -8.47 4.79
CA PHE A 12 -4.64 -7.55 4.22
C PHE A 12 -4.65 -7.63 2.70
N TRP A 13 -3.49 -7.52 2.03
CA TRP A 13 -3.39 -7.64 0.57
C TRP A 13 -3.91 -8.97 0.06
N LEU A 14 -3.59 -10.06 0.76
CA LEU A 14 -4.09 -11.39 0.44
C LEU A 14 -5.61 -11.47 0.57
N SER A 15 -6.17 -10.97 1.68
CA SER A 15 -7.61 -10.93 1.93
C SER A 15 -8.34 -10.10 0.88
N PHE A 16 -7.77 -8.95 0.50
CA PHE A 16 -8.32 -8.08 -0.54
C PHE A 16 -8.29 -8.75 -1.91
N ALA A 17 -7.18 -9.39 -2.29
CA ALA A 17 -7.08 -10.12 -3.55
C ALA A 17 -8.08 -11.27 -3.62
N ILE A 18 -8.20 -12.07 -2.55
CA ILE A 18 -9.19 -13.16 -2.47
C ILE A 18 -10.60 -12.59 -2.61
N ASN A 19 -10.95 -11.55 -1.85
CA ASN A 19 -12.28 -10.94 -1.90
C ASN A 19 -12.59 -10.30 -3.27
N PHE A 20 -11.57 -9.87 -4.01
CA PHE A 20 -11.73 -9.32 -5.35
C PHE A 20 -12.09 -10.40 -6.39
N PHE A 21 -11.43 -11.56 -6.35
CA PHE A 21 -11.70 -12.68 -7.28
C PHE A 21 -12.87 -13.56 -6.84
N PHE A 22 -13.02 -13.76 -5.55
CA PHE A 22 -14.05 -14.56 -4.90
C PHE A 22 -14.71 -13.70 -3.83
N PRO A 23 -15.73 -12.90 -4.18
CA PRO A 23 -16.40 -12.04 -3.22
C PRO A 23 -16.91 -12.87 -2.06
N LEU A 24 -16.35 -12.64 -0.88
CA LEU A 24 -16.79 -13.30 0.34
C LEU A 24 -18.26 -12.90 0.55
N LEU A 25 -19.13 -13.82 0.97
CA LEU A 25 -20.55 -13.49 1.15
C LEU A 25 -20.71 -12.66 2.45
N GLY A 26 -21.46 -11.55 2.38
CA GLY A 26 -21.84 -10.73 3.54
C GLY A 26 -21.29 -9.30 3.55
N GLU A 27 -21.71 -8.50 4.55
CA GLU A 27 -21.35 -7.07 4.65
C GLU A 27 -19.84 -6.81 4.76
N TYR A 28 -19.10 -7.74 5.38
CA TYR A 28 -17.64 -7.64 5.50
C TYR A 28 -16.95 -7.59 4.13
N SER A 29 -17.51 -8.21 3.10
CA SER A 29 -16.98 -8.18 1.74
C SER A 29 -17.05 -6.80 1.13
N LEU A 30 -18.18 -6.09 1.30
CA LEU A 30 -18.33 -4.71 0.84
C LEU A 30 -17.32 -3.78 1.51
N TRP A 31 -17.15 -3.90 2.83
CA TRP A 31 -16.17 -3.11 3.57
C TRP A 31 -14.73 -3.39 3.11
N LEU A 32 -14.40 -4.66 2.86
CA LEU A 32 -13.07 -5.06 2.39
C LEU A 32 -12.81 -4.57 0.96
N GLN A 33 -13.84 -4.58 0.10
CA GLN A 33 -13.74 -4.16 -1.29
C GLN A 33 -13.61 -2.63 -1.41
N TRP A 34 -14.51 -1.87 -0.77
CA TRP A 34 -14.44 -0.41 -0.77
C TRP A 34 -13.25 0.12 0.04
N GLY A 35 -12.97 -0.47 1.20
CA GLY A 35 -11.82 -0.13 2.03
C GLY A 35 -10.50 -0.42 1.33
N GLY A 36 -10.38 -1.59 0.70
CA GLY A 36 -9.21 -1.93 -0.10
C GLY A 36 -9.04 -1.05 -1.33
N LEU A 37 -10.13 -0.70 -2.02
CA LEU A 37 -10.07 0.26 -3.12
C LEU A 37 -9.60 1.64 -2.64
N ALA A 38 -10.11 2.14 -1.51
CA ALA A 38 -9.68 3.40 -0.93
C ALA A 38 -8.18 3.38 -0.57
N ILE A 39 -7.69 2.28 0.00
CA ILE A 39 -6.27 2.07 0.30
C ILE A 39 -5.43 2.06 -0.98
N VAL A 40 -5.85 1.32 -2.00
CA VAL A 40 -5.20 1.29 -3.33
C VAL A 40 -5.09 2.71 -3.90
N VAL A 41 -6.19 3.47 -3.90
CA VAL A 41 -6.20 4.86 -4.40
C VAL A 41 -5.25 5.74 -3.59
N ALA A 42 -5.25 5.63 -2.26
CA ALA A 42 -4.32 6.37 -1.41
C ALA A 42 -2.85 6.06 -1.76
N HIS A 43 -2.51 4.79 -1.98
CA HIS A 43 -1.15 4.37 -2.32
C HIS A 43 -0.76 4.82 -3.75
N LEU A 44 -1.70 4.86 -4.69
CA LEU A 44 -1.48 5.44 -6.02
C LEU A 44 -1.20 6.95 -5.93
N ILE A 45 -1.94 7.68 -5.10
CA ILE A 45 -1.69 9.11 -4.85
C ILE A 45 -0.29 9.29 -4.25
N GLU A 46 0.10 8.46 -3.28
CA GLU A 46 1.45 8.49 -2.72
C GLU A 46 2.53 8.22 -3.78
N CYS A 47 2.34 7.24 -4.66
CA CYS A 47 3.23 6.98 -5.78
C CYS A 47 3.39 8.21 -6.69
N ILE A 48 2.32 8.94 -6.96
CA ILE A 48 2.35 10.14 -7.82
C ILE A 48 3.04 11.31 -7.10
N ILE A 49 2.69 11.57 -5.84
CA ILE A 49 3.25 12.67 -5.04
C ILE A 49 4.75 12.43 -4.81
N PHE A 50 5.11 11.20 -4.44
CA PHE A 50 6.47 10.83 -4.09
C PHE A 50 7.29 10.27 -5.26
N ARG A 51 6.81 10.39 -6.50
CA ARG A 51 7.50 9.90 -7.70
C ARG A 51 8.97 10.34 -7.77
N LYS A 52 9.25 11.60 -7.43
CA LYS A 52 10.62 12.14 -7.50
C LYS A 52 11.52 11.48 -6.46
N GLN A 53 10.99 11.24 -5.26
CA GLN A 53 11.69 10.57 -4.17
C GLN A 53 11.90 9.09 -4.47
N ILE A 54 10.91 8.42 -5.08
CA ILE A 54 11.02 7.02 -5.53
C ILE A 54 12.17 6.88 -6.53
N HIS A 55 12.20 7.70 -7.57
CA HIS A 55 13.27 7.67 -8.58
C HIS A 55 14.64 8.05 -8.02
N ALA A 56 14.70 8.85 -6.95
CA ALA A 56 15.95 9.22 -6.30
C ALA A 56 16.44 8.16 -5.28
N SER A 57 15.54 7.38 -4.68
CA SER A 57 15.85 6.44 -3.59
C SER A 57 16.09 5.01 -4.07
N TYR A 58 15.60 4.65 -5.26
CA TYR A 58 15.69 3.29 -5.80
C TYR A 58 16.35 3.29 -7.18
N THR A 59 17.28 2.34 -7.39
CA THR A 59 17.93 2.13 -8.68
C THR A 59 16.93 1.70 -9.75
N ALA A 60 15.94 0.86 -9.37
CA ALA A 60 14.82 0.47 -10.20
C ALA A 60 13.55 1.19 -9.73
N PRO A 61 12.97 2.11 -10.51
CA PRO A 61 11.78 2.85 -10.10
C PRO A 61 10.58 1.95 -9.78
N VAL A 62 10.44 0.87 -10.55
CA VAL A 62 9.37 -0.13 -10.39
C VAL A 62 9.39 -0.76 -8.99
N GLU A 63 10.57 -1.04 -8.45
CA GLU A 63 10.71 -1.59 -7.10
C GLU A 63 10.21 -0.60 -6.06
N GLY A 64 10.55 0.67 -6.20
CA GLY A 64 10.09 1.72 -5.30
C GLY A 64 8.58 1.92 -5.35
N TYR A 65 7.96 1.86 -6.54
CA TYR A 65 6.51 1.87 -6.68
C TYR A 65 5.85 0.64 -6.05
N ALA A 66 6.42 -0.55 -6.23
CA ALA A 66 5.90 -1.77 -5.60
C ALA A 66 5.97 -1.70 -4.07
N ILE A 67 7.05 -1.15 -3.53
CA ILE A 67 7.21 -0.96 -2.09
C ILE A 67 6.21 0.08 -1.55
N VAL A 68 6.02 1.20 -2.24
CA VAL A 68 5.01 2.20 -1.84
C VAL A 68 3.61 1.62 -1.99
N MET A 69 3.35 0.79 -2.99
CA MET A 69 2.05 0.11 -3.12
C MET A 69 1.79 -0.89 -1.99
N LEU A 70 2.82 -1.59 -1.50
CA LEU A 70 2.66 -2.56 -0.43
C LEU A 70 2.64 -1.95 0.96
N PHE A 71 3.34 -0.83 1.18
CA PHE A 71 3.59 -0.27 2.52
C PHE A 71 3.31 1.23 2.68
N GLY A 72 2.97 1.93 1.60
CA GLY A 72 2.50 3.31 1.51
C GLY A 72 2.98 4.26 2.60
N ALA A 73 2.03 4.66 3.45
CA ALA A 73 2.16 5.60 4.57
C ALA A 73 3.37 5.34 5.49
N LEU A 74 3.78 4.07 5.65
CA LEU A 74 4.88 3.72 6.54
C LEU A 74 6.25 4.04 5.91
N ARG A 75 6.34 4.07 4.58
CA ARG A 75 7.56 4.47 3.86
C ARG A 75 7.57 5.96 3.58
N THR A 76 6.44 6.52 3.13
CA THR A 76 6.32 7.95 2.83
C THR A 76 6.54 8.81 4.09
N GLY A 77 6.19 8.30 5.28
CA GLY A 77 6.52 8.90 6.56
C GLY A 77 8.02 9.12 6.79
N GLU A 78 8.90 8.23 6.30
CA GLU A 78 10.35 8.43 6.38
C GLU A 78 10.83 9.60 5.51
N TRP A 79 10.23 9.77 4.32
CA TRP A 79 10.53 10.90 3.44
C TRP A 79 9.98 12.22 3.98
N MET A 80 8.81 12.20 4.60
CA MET A 80 8.24 13.37 5.28
C MET A 80 9.10 13.79 6.47
N ARG A 81 9.58 12.83 7.27
CA ARG A 81 10.47 13.11 8.42
C ARG A 81 11.85 13.61 8.02
N LYS A 82 12.37 13.22 6.83
CA LYS A 82 13.60 13.80 6.28
C LYS A 82 13.45 15.23 5.76
N LYS A 83 12.21 15.70 5.58
CA LYS A 83 11.88 17.01 5.02
C LYS A 83 11.51 18.04 6.10
N ALA A 84 11.33 17.61 7.34
CA ALA A 84 11.09 18.42 8.54
C ALA A 84 12.39 18.57 9.33
#